data_AF-A0A3M6Y143-F1
#
_entry.id   AF-A0A3M6Y143-F1
#
_cell.length_a   1.000
_cell.length_b   1.000
_cell.length_c   1.000
_cell.angle_alpha   90.00
_cell.angle_beta   90.00
_cell.angle_gamma   90.00
#
_symmetry.space_group_name_H-M   'P 1'
#
loop_
_entity.id
_entity.type
_entity.pdbx_description
1 polymer ?
#
loop_
_entity_poly.entity_id
_entity_poly.type
_entity_poly.pdbx_seq_one_letter_code
_entity_poly.pdbx_strand_id
1 'polypeptide(L)'
;MGQQQSATAAFHEVLEQGQKTAQNASRPAPQRTATAEPARTQPTHPSTAAAPPSPEAPAAATRANPTAYDIAERTIQESGAARRRAQAEEALRNSLRTLDRKDYETMMTRRWRPGDVYAPHDLTGVEMAKWKKLRRKPRPRSGDVDVMDQLNMNPLDHYKNVSIMSEYVTDMGRIRHSNDTGLR
;
A
#
# COMPACT_ATOMS: atom_id res chain seq x y z
N MET A 1 -50.43 -40.55 6.51
CA MET A 1 -49.85 -39.65 5.50
C MET A 1 -49.20 -38.49 6.22
N GLY A 2 -47.88 -38.57 6.46
CA GLY A 2 -47.11 -37.55 7.17
C GLY A 2 -46.35 -36.68 6.16
N GLN A 3 -46.64 -35.39 6.16
CA GLN A 3 -46.01 -34.39 5.30
C GLN A 3 -44.54 -34.20 5.70
N GLN A 4 -43.61 -34.52 4.78
CA GLN A 4 -42.20 -34.15 4.92
C GLN A 4 -42.05 -32.70 4.44
N GLN A 5 -41.84 -31.77 5.38
CA GLN A 5 -41.49 -30.40 5.05
C GLN A 5 -39.96 -30.29 4.90
N SER A 6 -39.55 -29.79 3.72
CA SER A 6 -38.17 -29.64 3.28
C SER A 6 -37.39 -28.58 4.07
N ALA A 7 -36.26 -28.98 4.66
CA ALA A 7 -35.36 -28.14 5.46
C ALA A 7 -34.76 -26.93 4.70
N THR A 8 -34.86 -26.89 3.37
CA THR A 8 -34.32 -25.81 2.53
C THR A 8 -35.09 -24.50 2.64
N ALA A 9 -36.39 -24.54 2.98
CA ALA A 9 -37.22 -23.34 3.07
C ALA A 9 -36.92 -22.51 4.33
N ALA A 10 -36.58 -23.16 5.44
CA ALA A 10 -36.32 -22.49 6.72
C ALA A 10 -35.03 -21.65 6.72
N PHE A 11 -34.05 -21.97 5.85
CA PHE A 11 -32.79 -21.22 5.77
C PHE A 11 -32.93 -19.92 4.97
N HIS A 12 -33.85 -19.86 4.01
CA HIS A 12 -34.09 -18.65 3.21
C HIS A 12 -34.75 -17.53 4.02
N GLU A 13 -35.65 -17.90 4.95
CA GLU A 13 -36.38 -16.94 5.79
C GLU A 13 -35.48 -16.21 6.80
N VAL A 14 -34.46 -16.90 7.34
CA VAL A 14 -33.49 -16.29 8.27
C VAL A 14 -32.58 -15.28 7.59
N LEU A 15 -32.25 -15.48 6.30
CA LEU A 15 -31.37 -14.57 5.55
C LEU A 15 -32.08 -13.24 5.23
N GLU A 16 -33.39 -13.28 4.93
CA GLU A 16 -34.17 -12.06 4.68
C GLU A 16 -34.41 -11.23 5.95
N GLN A 17 -34.58 -11.89 7.11
CA GLN A 17 -34.74 -11.17 8.38
C GLN A 17 -33.46 -10.42 8.78
N GLY A 18 -32.27 -10.98 8.50
CA GLY A 18 -30.99 -10.32 8.77
C GLY A 18 -30.76 -9.04 7.96
N GLN A 19 -31.32 -8.94 6.75
CA GLN A 19 -31.18 -7.74 5.91
C GLN A 19 -32.11 -6.60 6.34
N LYS A 20 -33.28 -6.90 6.92
CA LYS A 20 -34.23 -5.88 7.39
C LYS A 20 -33.80 -5.20 8.69
N THR A 21 -33.02 -5.87 9.55
CA THR A 21 -32.50 -5.27 10.79
C THR A 21 -31.32 -4.32 10.53
N ALA A 22 -30.60 -4.47 9.41
CA ALA A 22 -29.43 -3.64 9.09
C ALA A 22 -29.78 -2.23 8.59
N GLN A 23 -31.02 -1.97 8.15
CA GLN A 23 -31.43 -0.67 7.60
C GLN A 23 -31.91 0.33 8.66
N ASN A 24 -32.12 -0.08 9.92
CA ASN A 24 -32.69 0.79 10.98
C ASN A 24 -31.70 1.18 12.09
N ALA A 25 -30.39 1.01 11.88
CA ALA A 25 -29.36 1.48 12.81
C ALA A 25 -28.84 2.86 12.38
N SER A 26 -29.53 3.92 12.80
CA SER A 26 -29.03 5.29 12.75
C SER A 26 -27.84 5.45 13.70
N ARG A 27 -26.64 5.44 13.14
CA ARG A 27 -25.38 5.67 13.87
C ARG A 27 -25.10 7.18 13.94
N PRO A 28 -24.92 7.78 15.13
CA PRO A 28 -24.53 9.19 15.22
C PRO A 28 -23.08 9.38 14.74
N ALA A 29 -22.87 10.45 13.97
CA ALA A 29 -21.58 10.86 13.40
C ALA A 29 -20.60 11.33 14.50
N PRO A 30 -19.28 11.08 14.36
CA PRO A 30 -18.28 11.59 15.31
C PRO A 30 -18.02 13.09 15.07
N GLN A 31 -18.33 13.91 16.08
CA GLN A 31 -17.93 15.32 16.12
C GLN A 31 -16.41 15.42 16.30
N ARG A 32 -15.75 16.07 15.35
CA ARG A 32 -14.34 16.46 15.44
C ARG A 32 -14.22 17.69 16.33
N THR A 33 -13.58 17.56 17.47
CA THR A 33 -13.08 18.70 18.25
C THR A 33 -11.91 19.33 17.50
N ALA A 34 -12.07 20.57 17.05
CA ALA A 34 -11.02 21.35 16.44
C ALA A 34 -10.11 21.92 17.55
N THR A 35 -8.87 21.44 17.61
CA THR A 35 -7.77 22.07 18.32
C THR A 35 -7.26 23.24 17.49
N ALA A 36 -7.07 24.39 18.14
CA ALA A 36 -6.60 25.64 17.56
C ALA A 36 -5.17 25.54 17.00
N GLU A 37 -4.93 26.16 15.85
CA GLU A 37 -3.61 26.41 15.28
C GLU A 37 -3.52 27.89 14.83
N PRO A 38 -2.40 28.60 15.07
CA PRO A 38 -2.34 30.05 14.92
C PRO A 38 -1.93 30.52 13.51
N ALA A 39 -2.55 31.65 13.14
CA ALA A 39 -2.11 32.72 12.24
C ALA A 39 -1.02 32.43 11.17
N ARG A 40 -1.43 32.45 9.90
CA ARG A 40 -0.56 32.82 8.78
C ARG A 40 -1.28 33.78 7.83
N THR A 41 -0.64 34.92 7.61
CA THR A 41 -1.02 36.09 6.82
C THR A 41 -1.29 35.75 5.35
N GLN A 42 -2.42 36.25 4.82
CA GLN A 42 -2.78 36.22 3.40
C GLN A 42 -2.58 37.63 2.81
N PRO A 43 -1.94 37.79 1.65
CA PRO A 43 -1.86 39.08 0.97
C PRO A 43 -3.17 39.41 0.26
N THR A 44 -3.55 40.68 0.33
CA THR A 44 -4.72 41.30 -0.28
C THR A 44 -4.48 41.54 -1.78
N HIS A 45 -5.45 41.16 -2.61
CA HIS A 45 -5.55 41.62 -4.01
C HIS A 45 -6.87 42.38 -4.18
N PRO A 46 -6.87 43.57 -4.81
CA PRO A 46 -8.10 44.35 -4.98
C PRO A 46 -8.97 43.78 -6.11
N SER A 47 -10.24 43.63 -5.78
CA SER A 47 -11.35 43.35 -6.69
C SER A 47 -11.60 44.56 -7.59
N THR A 48 -11.37 44.41 -8.89
CA THR A 48 -11.84 45.35 -9.92
C THR A 48 -12.91 44.67 -10.77
N ALA A 49 -13.99 45.41 -10.97
CA ALA A 49 -15.27 45.03 -11.53
C ALA A 49 -15.21 44.32 -12.90
N ALA A 50 -16.04 43.28 -13.03
CA ALA A 50 -16.36 42.61 -14.29
C ALA A 50 -17.37 43.43 -15.09
N ALA A 51 -17.02 43.78 -16.33
CA ALA A 51 -17.95 44.18 -17.39
C ALA A 51 -18.13 42.99 -18.36
N PRO A 52 -19.34 42.71 -18.87
CA PRO A 52 -19.54 41.60 -19.80
C PRO A 52 -19.12 41.97 -21.24
N PRO A 53 -18.43 41.09 -21.99
CA PRO A 53 -18.17 41.32 -23.41
C PRO A 53 -19.34 40.82 -24.28
N SER A 54 -19.79 41.69 -25.20
CA SER A 54 -20.69 41.37 -26.32
C SER A 54 -20.07 40.34 -27.29
N PRO A 55 -20.89 39.58 -28.04
CA PRO A 55 -20.41 38.48 -28.90
C PRO A 55 -20.28 38.94 -30.36
N GLU A 56 -19.05 39.03 -30.90
CA GLU A 56 -18.84 39.11 -32.35
C GLU A 56 -17.45 38.61 -32.77
N ALA A 57 -17.45 37.75 -33.80
CA ALA A 57 -16.38 37.27 -34.67
C ALA A 57 -15.40 36.13 -34.22
N PRO A 58 -15.30 35.03 -35.01
CA PRO A 58 -14.27 34.00 -34.86
C PRO A 58 -13.05 34.39 -35.71
N ALA A 59 -11.95 34.80 -35.09
CA ALA A 59 -10.71 35.12 -35.80
C ALA A 59 -9.49 34.46 -35.16
N ALA A 60 -9.03 33.41 -35.86
CA ALA A 60 -7.65 32.96 -35.96
C ALA A 60 -6.91 32.63 -34.64
N ALA A 61 -6.92 31.33 -34.29
CA ALA A 61 -5.81 30.72 -33.58
C ALA A 61 -4.54 30.85 -34.44
N THR A 62 -3.80 31.95 -34.30
CA THR A 62 -2.46 32.10 -34.86
C THR A 62 -1.60 30.97 -34.32
N ARG A 63 -1.18 30.06 -35.20
CA ARG A 63 -0.24 28.99 -34.87
C ARG A 63 1.08 29.63 -34.46
N ALA A 64 1.29 29.83 -33.18
CA ALA A 64 2.57 30.28 -32.64
C ALA A 64 3.65 29.25 -33.02
N ASN A 65 4.74 29.71 -33.63
CA ASN A 65 5.87 28.85 -33.95
C ASN A 65 6.41 28.26 -32.65
N PRO A 66 6.62 26.94 -32.56
CA PRO A 66 7.07 26.31 -31.33
C PRO A 66 8.44 26.89 -30.96
N THR A 67 8.53 27.42 -29.74
CA THR A 67 9.79 27.93 -29.21
C THR A 67 10.74 26.75 -28.97
N ALA A 68 12.05 27.00 -28.92
CA ALA A 68 13.03 25.93 -28.66
C ALA A 68 12.75 25.17 -27.35
N TYR A 69 12.14 25.86 -26.38
CA TYR A 69 11.69 25.28 -25.11
C TYR A 69 10.52 24.30 -25.31
N ASP A 70 9.55 24.64 -26.16
CA ASP A 70 8.41 23.76 -26.49
C ASP A 70 8.86 22.47 -27.19
N ILE A 71 9.91 22.57 -28.02
CA ILE A 71 10.50 21.41 -28.71
C ILE A 71 11.27 20.53 -27.72
N ALA A 72 12.03 21.13 -26.80
CA ALA A 72 12.75 20.40 -25.75
C ALA A 72 11.78 19.66 -24.81
N GLU A 73 10.70 20.32 -24.35
CA GLU A 73 9.69 19.66 -23.53
C GLU A 73 9.00 18.51 -24.27
N ARG A 74 8.66 18.70 -25.55
CA ARG A 74 8.06 17.64 -26.37
C ARG A 74 8.99 16.44 -26.51
N THR A 75 10.28 16.64 -26.76
CA THR A 75 11.24 15.51 -26.90
C THR A 75 11.47 14.76 -25.59
N ILE A 76 11.49 15.47 -24.44
CA ILE A 76 11.54 14.84 -23.11
C ILE A 76 10.26 14.03 -22.86
N GLN A 77 9.10 14.55 -23.24
CA GLN A 77 7.84 13.82 -23.14
C GLN A 77 7.82 12.61 -24.09
N GLU A 78 8.24 12.74 -25.34
CA GLU A 78 8.23 11.67 -26.34
C GLU A 78 9.21 10.55 -26.02
N SER A 79 10.41 10.88 -25.52
CA SER A 79 11.42 9.89 -25.12
C SER A 79 10.92 8.96 -24.00
N GLY A 80 10.08 9.46 -23.10
CA GLY A 80 9.41 8.66 -22.07
C GLY A 80 8.07 8.07 -22.51
N ALA A 81 7.46 8.55 -23.59
CA ALA A 81 6.09 8.20 -23.98
C ALA A 81 5.93 6.72 -24.33
N ALA A 82 6.89 6.11 -25.03
CA ALA A 82 6.85 4.69 -25.37
C ALA A 82 6.87 3.79 -24.11
N ARG A 83 7.73 4.11 -23.14
CA ARG A 83 7.79 3.41 -21.86
C ARG A 83 6.50 3.59 -21.06
N ARG A 84 5.94 4.81 -21.01
CA ARG A 84 4.66 5.08 -20.33
C ARG A 84 3.50 4.34 -20.98
N ARG A 85 3.44 4.26 -22.32
CA ARG A 85 2.43 3.47 -23.05
C ARG A 85 2.54 1.99 -22.74
N ALA A 86 3.75 1.42 -22.80
CA ALA A 86 3.98 0.02 -22.44
C ALA A 86 3.58 -0.30 -20.99
N GLN A 87 3.92 0.58 -20.04
CA GLN A 87 3.50 0.45 -18.64
C GLN A 87 1.99 0.55 -18.47
N ALA A 88 1.32 1.46 -19.18
CA ALA A 88 -0.14 1.63 -19.14
C ALA A 88 -0.87 0.41 -19.71
N GLU A 89 -0.38 -0.16 -20.82
CA GLU A 89 -0.91 -1.39 -21.39
C GLU A 89 -0.71 -2.59 -20.47
N GLU A 90 0.46 -2.70 -19.85
CA GLU A 90 0.74 -3.77 -18.87
C GLU A 90 -0.15 -3.63 -17.63
N ALA A 91 -0.36 -2.41 -17.14
CA ALA A 91 -1.27 -2.15 -16.02
C ALA A 91 -2.72 -2.53 -16.37
N LEU A 92 -3.18 -2.20 -17.59
CA LEU A 92 -4.51 -2.59 -18.07
C LEU A 92 -4.62 -4.12 -18.18
N ARG A 93 -3.61 -4.79 -18.74
CA ARG A 93 -3.55 -6.26 -18.80
C ARG A 93 -3.61 -6.88 -17.41
N ASN A 94 -2.86 -6.35 -16.45
CA ASN A 94 -2.87 -6.83 -15.07
C ASN A 94 -4.23 -6.60 -14.38
N SER A 95 -4.92 -5.49 -14.67
CA SER A 95 -6.26 -5.24 -14.11
C SER A 95 -7.35 -6.18 -14.66
N LEU A 96 -7.20 -6.60 -15.91
CA LEU A 96 -8.16 -7.50 -16.58
C LEU A 96 -7.83 -8.97 -16.36
N ARG A 97 -6.63 -9.28 -15.86
CA ARG A 97 -6.20 -10.66 -15.63
C ARG A 97 -6.95 -11.26 -14.46
N THR A 98 -7.38 -12.51 -14.62
CA THR A 98 -7.75 -13.35 -13.49
C THR A 98 -6.53 -13.65 -12.62
N LEU A 99 -6.78 -13.94 -11.34
CA LEU A 99 -5.72 -14.34 -10.43
C LEU A 99 -5.08 -15.62 -10.94
N ASP A 100 -3.75 -15.59 -11.06
CA ASP A 100 -2.96 -16.77 -11.43
C ASP A 100 -2.50 -17.48 -10.16
N ARG A 101 -2.04 -18.73 -10.31
CA ARG A 101 -1.41 -19.52 -9.25
C ARG A 101 -0.39 -18.71 -8.45
N LYS A 102 0.47 -17.95 -9.14
CA LYS A 102 1.52 -17.13 -8.51
C LYS A 102 0.95 -16.04 -7.59
N ASP A 103 -0.22 -15.50 -7.92
CA ASP A 103 -0.87 -14.48 -7.08
C ASP A 103 -1.37 -15.12 -5.79
N TYR A 104 -2.01 -16.30 -5.88
CA TYR A 104 -2.47 -17.05 -4.72
C TYR A 104 -1.30 -17.46 -3.81
N GLU A 105 -0.18 -17.89 -4.38
CA GLU A 105 1.04 -18.20 -3.62
C GLU A 105 1.57 -16.96 -2.89
N THR A 106 1.48 -15.78 -3.50
CA THR A 106 1.92 -14.51 -2.89
C THR A 106 0.98 -14.04 -1.77
N MET A 107 -0.32 -14.34 -1.89
CA MET A 107 -1.32 -14.06 -0.86
C MET A 107 -1.14 -14.92 0.39
N MET A 108 -0.55 -16.12 0.25
CA MET A 108 -0.26 -16.99 1.39
C MET A 108 0.94 -16.45 2.19
N THR A 109 0.67 -15.84 3.33
CA THR A 109 1.69 -15.13 4.12
C THR A 109 2.55 -16.06 4.98
N ARG A 110 2.02 -17.23 5.35
CA ARG A 110 2.67 -18.27 6.18
C ARG A 110 3.38 -19.28 5.29
N ARG A 111 4.62 -19.64 5.66
CA ARG A 111 5.37 -20.75 5.05
C ARG A 111 5.27 -21.96 5.97
N TRP A 112 4.51 -22.96 5.55
CA TRP A 112 4.34 -24.21 6.28
C TRP A 112 5.57 -25.10 6.18
N ARG A 113 5.95 -25.72 7.29
CA ARG A 113 7.03 -26.71 7.34
C ARG A 113 6.45 -28.11 7.55
N PRO A 114 7.14 -29.17 7.09
CA PRO A 114 6.76 -30.53 7.45
C PRO A 114 6.73 -30.69 8.98
N GLY A 115 5.65 -31.28 9.51
CA GLY A 115 5.43 -31.44 10.95
C GLY A 115 4.64 -30.30 11.61
N ASP A 116 4.41 -29.18 10.92
CA ASP A 116 3.51 -28.14 11.43
C ASP A 116 2.07 -28.65 11.40
N VAL A 117 1.42 -28.69 12.57
CA VAL A 117 -0.02 -28.98 12.67
C VAL A 117 -0.80 -27.73 12.32
N TYR A 118 -1.87 -27.89 11.53
CA TYR A 118 -2.75 -26.80 11.14
C TYR A 118 -4.18 -27.07 11.60
N ALA A 119 -4.88 -26.00 11.98
CA ALA A 119 -6.33 -25.98 12.10
C ALA A 119 -6.95 -25.25 10.90
N PRO A 120 -8.22 -25.49 10.57
CA PRO A 120 -8.92 -24.74 9.53
C PRO A 120 -8.87 -23.20 9.74
N HIS A 121 -8.80 -22.76 11.00
CA HIS A 121 -8.68 -21.35 11.36
C HIS A 121 -7.35 -20.71 10.92
N ASP A 122 -6.26 -21.48 10.83
CA ASP A 122 -4.93 -20.99 10.43
C ASP A 122 -4.87 -20.54 8.96
N LEU A 123 -5.81 -21.02 8.14
CA LEU A 123 -5.93 -20.68 6.73
C LEU A 123 -6.81 -19.44 6.50
N THR A 124 -7.35 -18.84 7.56
CA THR A 124 -8.19 -17.65 7.45
C THR A 124 -7.36 -16.40 7.22
N GLY A 125 -7.95 -15.39 6.58
CA GLY A 125 -7.28 -14.10 6.34
C GLY A 125 -6.81 -13.38 7.61
N VAL A 126 -7.49 -13.60 8.74
CA VAL A 126 -7.14 -13.00 10.04
C VAL A 126 -5.81 -13.57 10.54
N GLU A 127 -5.67 -14.90 10.54
CA GLU A 127 -4.42 -15.55 10.93
C GLU A 127 -3.30 -15.20 9.95
N MET A 128 -3.56 -15.24 8.63
CA MET A 128 -2.58 -14.80 7.65
C MET A 128 -2.11 -13.35 7.87
N ALA A 129 -2.99 -12.45 8.30
CA ALA A 129 -2.62 -11.08 8.64
C ALA A 129 -1.72 -11.00 9.88
N LYS A 130 -1.93 -11.85 10.89
CA LYS A 130 -1.03 -11.97 12.06
C LYS A 130 0.37 -12.42 11.62
N TRP A 131 0.46 -13.46 10.80
CA TRP A 131 1.73 -13.94 10.24
C TRP A 131 2.45 -12.88 9.40
N LYS A 132 1.70 -12.09 8.63
CA LYS A 132 2.27 -10.96 7.87
C LYS A 132 2.88 -9.89 8.77
N LYS A 133 2.24 -9.56 9.89
CA LYS A 133 2.77 -8.60 10.87
C LYS A 133 4.03 -9.12 11.54
N LEU A 134 4.05 -10.40 11.91
CA LEU A 134 5.22 -11.03 12.52
C LEU A 134 6.45 -10.96 11.61
N ARG A 135 6.29 -11.18 10.30
CA ARG A 135 7.37 -11.08 9.31
C ARG A 135 7.93 -9.66 9.13
N ARG A 136 7.09 -8.63 9.32
CA ARG A 136 7.50 -7.21 9.13
C ARG A 136 8.16 -6.62 10.36
N LYS A 137 7.97 -7.23 11.52
CA LYS A 137 8.70 -6.83 12.71
C LYS A 137 10.16 -7.23 12.48
N PRO A 138 11.13 -6.32 12.65
CA PRO A 138 12.53 -6.74 12.68
C PRO A 138 12.65 -7.87 13.69
N ARG A 139 13.57 -8.81 13.42
CA ARG A 139 13.81 -10.01 14.25
C ARG A 139 13.68 -9.62 15.73
N PRO A 140 12.96 -10.41 16.53
CA PRO A 140 12.55 -10.02 17.87
C PRO A 140 13.72 -9.34 18.58
N ARG A 141 13.48 -8.13 19.10
CA ARG A 141 14.43 -7.36 19.90
C ARG A 141 15.00 -8.30 20.97
N SER A 142 16.17 -8.86 20.66
CA SER A 142 17.14 -9.54 21.51
C SER A 142 16.62 -9.92 22.90
N GLY A 143 15.73 -10.91 22.95
CA GLY A 143 15.51 -11.72 24.13
C GLY A 143 16.35 -13.00 24.06
N ASP A 144 16.29 -13.70 22.92
CA ASP A 144 16.64 -15.11 22.96
C ASP A 144 18.05 -15.43 22.49
N VAL A 145 18.60 -14.84 21.42
CA VAL A 145 20.05 -15.02 21.13
C VAL A 145 20.62 -14.00 20.13
N ASP A 146 21.72 -13.32 20.50
CA ASP A 146 22.53 -12.51 19.59
C ASP A 146 23.32 -13.44 18.64
N VAL A 147 23.35 -13.14 17.35
CA VAL A 147 24.05 -13.97 16.34
C VAL A 147 25.56 -14.03 16.60
N MET A 148 26.17 -12.93 17.06
CA MET A 148 27.61 -12.91 17.37
C MET A 148 27.91 -13.77 18.60
N ASP A 149 27.04 -13.73 19.61
CA ASP A 149 27.15 -14.58 20.81
C ASP A 149 26.87 -16.05 20.48
N GLN A 150 25.90 -16.36 19.61
CA GLN A 150 25.61 -17.73 19.13
C GLN A 150 26.80 -18.37 18.44
N LEU A 151 27.49 -17.58 17.62
CA LEU A 151 28.65 -18.02 16.86
C LEU A 151 29.95 -17.88 17.64
N ASN A 152 29.88 -17.38 18.88
CA ASN A 152 31.03 -17.10 19.75
C ASN A 152 32.16 -16.36 19.03
N MET A 153 31.80 -15.39 18.17
CA MET A 153 32.76 -14.62 17.37
C MET A 153 32.86 -13.19 17.88
N ASN A 154 34.09 -12.69 18.01
CA ASN A 154 34.33 -11.31 18.41
C ASN A 154 34.36 -10.40 17.16
N PRO A 155 33.47 -9.41 17.03
CA PRO A 155 33.44 -8.53 15.85
C PRO A 155 34.74 -7.73 15.66
N LEU A 156 35.49 -7.46 16.73
CA LEU A 156 36.76 -6.72 16.65
C LEU A 156 37.84 -7.49 15.89
N ASP A 157 37.86 -8.82 16.03
CA ASP A 157 38.86 -9.67 15.39
C ASP A 157 38.61 -9.80 13.87
N HIS A 158 37.38 -9.56 13.44
CA HIS A 158 36.93 -9.71 12.05
C HIS A 158 36.81 -8.38 11.29
N TYR A 159 37.42 -7.29 11.76
CA TYR A 159 37.34 -5.97 11.12
C TYR A 159 37.87 -5.94 9.67
N LYS A 160 38.71 -6.90 9.26
CA LYS A 160 39.20 -7.00 7.87
C LYS A 160 38.21 -7.70 6.94
N ASN A 161 37.21 -8.38 7.50
CA ASN A 161 36.22 -9.10 6.72
C ASN A 161 35.09 -8.15 6.30
N VAL A 162 35.19 -7.65 5.07
CA VAL A 162 34.23 -6.71 4.49
C VAL A 162 32.82 -7.31 4.43
N SER A 163 32.68 -8.62 4.21
CA SER A 163 31.37 -9.28 4.15
C SER A 163 30.63 -9.23 5.48
N ILE A 164 31.35 -9.40 6.61
CA ILE A 164 30.75 -9.29 7.95
C ILE A 164 30.39 -7.83 8.23
N MET A 165 31.31 -6.90 7.97
CA MET A 165 31.06 -5.48 8.23
C MET A 165 29.90 -4.91 7.40
N SER A 166 29.78 -5.31 6.13
CA SER A 166 28.75 -4.78 5.22
C SER A 166 27.33 -5.13 5.64
N GLU A 167 27.12 -6.27 6.33
CA GLU A 167 25.78 -6.67 6.82
C GLU A 167 25.24 -5.68 7.87
N TYR A 168 26.13 -5.13 8.70
CA TYR A 168 25.78 -4.21 9.79
C TYR A 168 25.84 -2.73 9.39
N VAL A 169 26.07 -2.45 8.11
CA VAL A 169 26.10 -1.11 7.53
C VAL A 169 24.96 -1.00 6.51
N THR A 170 24.45 0.20 6.32
CA THR A 170 23.43 0.53 5.31
C THR A 170 24.10 0.75 3.96
N ASP A 171 23.34 0.68 2.86
CA ASP A 171 23.87 0.95 1.52
C ASP A 171 24.56 2.33 1.39
N MET A 172 24.18 3.28 2.26
CA MET A 172 24.76 4.63 2.35
C MET A 172 25.99 4.72 3.26
N GLY A 173 26.47 3.60 3.81
CA GLY A 173 27.66 3.57 4.67
C GLY A 173 27.42 3.88 6.16
N ARG A 174 26.16 4.01 6.61
CA ARG A 174 25.85 4.25 8.04
C ARG A 174 25.67 2.94 8.79
N ILE A 175 26.17 2.85 10.02
CA ILE A 175 25.95 1.69 10.90
C ILE A 175 24.45 1.54 11.20
N ARG A 176 23.93 0.33 11.08
CA ARG A 176 22.53 -0.01 11.35
C ARG A 176 22.23 0.06 12.85
N HIS A 177 21.00 0.43 13.21
CA HIS A 177 20.57 0.51 14.60
C HIS A 177 20.37 -0.89 15.21
N SER A 178 20.48 -1.04 16.54
CA SER A 178 20.30 -2.33 17.24
C SER A 178 18.95 -3.00 16.97
N ASN A 179 17.89 -2.19 16.77
CA ASN A 179 16.57 -2.70 16.35
C ASN A 179 16.61 -3.38 14.97
N ASP A 180 17.50 -2.99 14.06
CA ASP A 180 17.60 -3.56 12.72
C ASP A 180 18.55 -4.75 12.67
N THR A 181 19.64 -4.70 13.45
CA THR A 181 20.66 -5.76 13.51
C THR A 181 20.28 -6.89 14.46
N GLY A 182 19.43 -6.62 15.46
CA GLY A 182 19.03 -7.60 16.47
C GLY A 182 20.14 -7.94 17.48
N LEU A 183 21.24 -7.18 17.49
CA LEU A 183 22.34 -7.31 18.44
C LEU A 183 21.98 -6.68 19.79
N ARG A 184 22.64 -7.10 20.87
CA ARG A 184 22.45 -6.56 22.24
C ARG A 184 23.13 -5.21 22.46
#